data_AF-A0AA38PP19-F1
#
_entry.id   AF-A0AA38PP19-F1
#
_cell.length_a   1.000
_cell.length_b   1.000
_cell.length_c   1.000
_cell.angle_alpha   90.00
_cell.angle_beta   90.00
_cell.angle_gamma   90.00
#
_symmetry.space_group_name_H-M   'P 1'
#
loop_
_entity.id
_entity.type
_entity.pdbx_description
1 polymer ?
#
loop_
_entity_poly.entity_id
_entity_poly.type
_entity_poly.pdbx_seq_one_letter_code
_entity_poly.pdbx_strand_id
1 'polypeptide(L)'
;RRRLLKLDIEDKGFETATQKTELTERRTRMMRLMGRLRSIQALYMPAAITYLSNRQTDKDEAEHVENIPVVLPSSLPASERISGCRSGLASIEEQLREAHLRASLNSLRNHLHMKFRLLTYRKTNVKAQGMITKSQAFTRDLEKNPSSV
;
A
#
# COMPACT_ATOMS: atom_id res chain seq x y z
N ARG A 1 -2.22 2.92 -2.91
CA ARG A 1 -1.94 4.31 -2.47
C ARG A 1 -3.22 5.14 -2.32
N ARG A 2 -4.01 5.40 -3.37
CA ARG A 2 -5.31 6.11 -3.21
C ARG A 2 -6.22 5.50 -2.14
N ARG A 3 -6.43 4.17 -2.16
CA ARG A 3 -7.21 3.48 -1.12
C ARG A 3 -6.64 3.66 0.29
N LEU A 4 -5.31 3.73 0.42
CA LEU A 4 -4.66 3.96 1.71
C LEU A 4 -4.89 5.39 2.20
N LEU A 5 -4.90 6.38 1.30
CA LEU A 5 -5.18 7.78 1.66
C LEU A 5 -6.65 7.94 2.09
N LYS A 6 -7.57 7.25 1.41
CA LYS A 6 -8.99 7.20 1.80
C LYS A 6 -9.17 6.55 3.19
N LEU A 7 -8.54 5.41 3.42
CA LEU A 7 -8.54 4.75 4.74
C LEU A 7 -7.87 5.62 5.81
N ASP A 8 -6.74 6.27 5.50
CA ASP A 8 -6.06 7.20 6.41
C ASP A 8 -6.98 8.38 6.79
N ILE A 9 -7.83 8.86 5.88
CA ILE A 9 -8.81 9.92 6.17
C ILE A 9 -9.98 9.43 7.01
N GLU A 10 -10.46 8.21 6.73
CA GLU A 10 -11.54 7.60 7.50
C GLU A 10 -11.08 7.26 8.93
N ASP A 11 -9.82 6.87 9.10
CA ASP A 11 -9.24 6.41 10.39
C ASP A 11 -8.62 7.56 11.21
N LYS A 12 -8.14 8.65 10.58
CA LYS A 12 -7.52 9.79 11.26
C LYS A 12 -8.32 11.06 11.12
N GLY A 13 -8.76 11.61 12.25
CA GLY A 13 -9.05 13.04 12.35
C GLY A 13 -7.72 13.81 12.23
N PHE A 14 -7.48 14.49 11.10
CA PHE A 14 -6.33 15.39 10.96
C PHE A 14 -6.59 16.65 11.80
N GLU A 15 -6.44 16.55 13.11
CA GLU A 15 -6.77 17.63 14.04
C GLU A 15 -5.63 18.65 14.14
N THR A 16 -4.38 18.19 14.08
CA THR A 16 -3.20 19.05 14.22
C THR A 16 -2.85 19.77 12.90
N ALA A 17 -2.28 20.97 13.02
CA ALA A 17 -1.91 21.79 11.86
C ALA A 17 -0.89 21.06 10.95
N THR A 18 0.06 20.32 11.52
CA THR A 18 1.08 19.56 10.78
C THR A 18 0.47 18.37 10.01
N GLN A 19 -0.51 17.68 10.59
CA GLN A 19 -1.24 16.60 9.93
C GLN A 19 -2.04 17.11 8.73
N LYS A 20 -2.68 18.28 8.86
CA LYS A 20 -3.39 18.95 7.76
C LYS A 20 -2.43 19.33 6.63
N THR A 21 -1.25 19.87 6.93
CA THR A 21 -0.25 20.20 5.90
C THR A 21 0.22 18.94 5.16
N GLU A 22 0.53 17.85 5.86
CA GLU A 22 0.91 16.58 5.21
C GLU A 22 -0.20 16.03 4.30
N LEU A 23 -1.45 16.14 4.72
CA LEU A 23 -2.59 15.73 3.90
C LEU A 23 -2.66 16.55 2.61
N THR A 24 -2.51 17.87 2.70
CA THR A 24 -2.52 18.74 1.52
C THR A 24 -1.39 18.39 0.56
N GLU A 25 -0.17 18.16 1.06
CA GLU A 25 0.96 17.75 0.22
C GLU A 25 0.71 16.42 -0.50
N ARG A 26 0.14 15.43 0.21
CA ARG A 26 -0.23 14.14 -0.38
C ARG A 26 -1.28 14.30 -1.47
N ARG A 27 -2.31 15.13 -1.23
CA ARG A 27 -3.35 15.46 -2.21
C ARG A 27 -2.77 16.16 -3.43
N THR A 28 -1.93 17.17 -3.26
CA THR A 28 -1.26 17.88 -4.37
C THR A 28 -0.39 16.94 -5.21
N ARG A 29 0.38 16.05 -4.55
CA ARG A 29 1.18 15.05 -5.26
C ARG A 29 0.30 14.10 -6.08
N MET A 30 -0.82 13.66 -5.52
CA MET A 30 -1.76 12.79 -6.23
C MET A 30 -2.44 13.51 -7.40
N MET A 31 -2.80 14.80 -7.26
CA MET A 31 -3.33 15.61 -8.37
C MET A 31 -2.36 15.70 -9.54
N ARG A 32 -1.07 15.94 -9.26
CA ARG A 32 -0.03 15.99 -10.32
C ARG A 32 0.06 14.66 -11.08
N LEU A 33 0.04 13.54 -10.34
CA LEU A 33 0.06 12.21 -10.95
C LEU A 33 -1.20 11.94 -11.78
N MET A 34 -2.36 12.37 -11.30
CA MET A 34 -3.62 12.25 -12.04
C MET A 34 -3.62 13.09 -13.31
N GLY A 35 -3.10 14.32 -13.26
CA GLY A 35 -2.93 15.17 -14.44
C GLY A 35 -2.05 14.50 -15.50
N ARG A 36 -0.91 13.92 -15.08
CA ARG A 36 -0.03 13.15 -15.98
C ARG A 36 -0.71 11.89 -16.53
N LEU A 37 -1.48 11.19 -15.71
CA LEU A 37 -2.23 10.03 -16.18
C LEU A 37 -3.25 10.45 -17.24
N ARG A 38 -3.99 11.54 -17.00
CA ARG A 38 -4.98 12.08 -17.94
C ARG A 38 -4.35 12.53 -19.25
N SER A 39 -3.16 13.13 -19.24
CA SER A 39 -2.48 13.51 -20.49
C SER A 39 -2.09 12.29 -21.32
N ILE A 40 -1.65 11.21 -20.67
CA ILE A 40 -1.35 9.93 -21.34
C ILE A 40 -2.65 9.27 -21.84
N GLN A 41 -3.72 9.32 -21.05
CA GLN A 41 -5.03 8.80 -21.44
C GLN A 41 -5.58 9.55 -22.66
N ALA A 42 -5.45 10.87 -22.73
CA ALA A 42 -5.88 11.63 -23.91
C ALA A 42 -5.18 11.15 -25.20
N LEU A 43 -3.92 10.72 -25.10
CA LEU A 43 -3.14 10.24 -26.25
C LEU A 43 -3.44 8.79 -26.64
N TYR A 44 -3.61 7.89 -25.66
CA TYR A 44 -3.70 6.43 -25.91
C TYR A 44 -5.06 5.80 -25.61
N MET A 45 -5.92 6.50 -24.87
CA MET A 45 -7.22 6.05 -24.37
C MET A 45 -8.25 7.20 -24.33
N PRO A 46 -8.54 7.88 -25.46
CA PRO A 46 -9.50 8.99 -25.50
C PRO A 46 -10.90 8.58 -25.00
N ALA A 47 -11.32 7.32 -25.22
CA ALA A 47 -12.60 6.82 -24.69
C ALA A 47 -12.73 6.93 -23.17
N ALA A 48 -11.62 6.88 -22.42
CA ALA A 48 -11.69 7.05 -20.98
C ALA A 48 -12.00 8.49 -20.57
N ILE A 49 -11.55 9.47 -21.35
CA ILE A 49 -11.83 10.88 -21.08
C ILE A 49 -13.32 11.16 -21.34
N THR A 50 -13.85 10.66 -22.45
CA THR A 50 -15.28 10.79 -22.78
C THR A 50 -16.17 10.03 -21.80
N TYR A 51 -15.76 8.83 -21.38
CA TYR A 51 -16.46 8.07 -20.35
C TYR A 51 -16.50 8.83 -19.01
N LEU A 52 -15.38 9.45 -18.62
CA LEU A 52 -15.30 10.27 -17.41
C LEU A 52 -16.15 11.55 -17.49
N SER A 53 -16.20 12.22 -18.65
CA SER A 53 -17.03 13.41 -18.83
C SER A 53 -18.52 13.08 -18.82
N ASN A 54 -18.90 11.93 -19.40
CA ASN A 54 -20.29 11.47 -19.45
C ASN A 54 -20.76 10.96 -18.11
N ARG A 55 -19.86 10.36 -17.32
CA ARG A 55 -20.15 9.86 -15.98
C ARG A 55 -20.34 10.96 -14.93
N GLN A 56 -20.14 12.24 -15.28
CA GLN A 56 -20.29 13.44 -14.43
C GLN A 56 -20.79 13.08 -13.04
N THR A 57 -19.82 12.72 -12.19
CA THR A 57 -20.06 12.48 -10.78
C THR A 57 -20.68 13.77 -10.24
N ASP A 58 -21.71 13.64 -9.40
CA ASP A 58 -22.27 14.76 -8.66
C ASP A 58 -21.12 15.67 -8.24
N LYS A 59 -21.13 16.91 -8.73
CA LYS A 59 -19.99 17.84 -8.61
C LYS A 59 -19.52 18.00 -7.17
N ASP A 60 -20.40 17.68 -6.22
CA ASP A 60 -20.19 17.71 -4.78
C ASP A 60 -19.26 16.58 -4.27
N GLU A 61 -19.21 15.40 -4.92
CA GLU A 61 -18.31 14.32 -4.49
C GLU A 61 -16.88 14.46 -5.04
N ALA A 62 -16.69 15.23 -6.12
CA ALA A 62 -15.42 15.38 -6.83
C ALA A 62 -14.47 16.43 -6.22
N GLU A 63 -14.83 17.05 -5.10
CA GLU A 63 -14.03 18.10 -4.45
C GLU A 63 -12.62 17.61 -4.08
N HIS A 64 -12.51 16.32 -3.76
CA HIS A 64 -11.26 15.70 -3.35
C HIS A 64 -10.72 14.71 -4.39
N VAL A 65 -9.42 14.79 -4.64
CA VAL A 65 -8.60 13.93 -5.51
C VAL A 65 -8.86 12.43 -5.32
N GLU A 66 -9.28 12.08 -4.11
CA GLU A 66 -9.42 10.72 -3.62
C GLU A 66 -10.73 10.09 -4.00
N ASN A 67 -11.70 10.91 -4.41
CA ASN A 67 -13.01 10.51 -4.86
C ASN A 67 -13.05 10.40 -6.39
N ILE A 68 -12.17 11.11 -7.09
CA ILE A 68 -12.10 11.09 -8.55
C ILE A 68 -11.79 9.69 -9.08
N PRO A 69 -12.69 9.01 -9.81
CA PRO A 69 -12.46 7.65 -10.31
C PRO A 69 -11.26 7.59 -11.27
N VAL A 70 -10.45 6.52 -11.13
CA VAL A 70 -9.38 6.21 -12.09
C VAL A 70 -9.92 5.19 -13.06
N VAL A 71 -9.99 5.56 -14.33
CA VAL A 71 -10.47 4.67 -15.40
C VAL A 71 -9.29 3.99 -16.08
N LEU A 72 -9.36 2.67 -16.15
CA LEU A 72 -8.42 1.82 -16.87
C LEU A 72 -9.14 1.21 -18.08
N PRO A 73 -8.42 0.67 -19.09
CA PRO A 73 -9.05 0.08 -20.28
C PRO A 73 -10.09 -0.99 -19.95
N SER A 74 -9.82 -1.85 -18.97
CA SER A 74 -10.75 -2.87 -18.49
C SER A 74 -11.96 -2.33 -17.71
N SER A 75 -11.90 -1.10 -17.20
CA SER A 75 -13.04 -0.43 -16.57
C SER A 75 -14.02 0.15 -17.59
N LEU A 76 -13.62 0.22 -18.86
CA LEU A 76 -14.48 0.67 -19.95
C LEU A 76 -15.33 -0.48 -20.51
N PRO A 77 -16.54 -0.19 -21.00
CA PRO A 77 -17.31 -1.12 -21.82
C PRO A 77 -16.50 -1.64 -23.02
N ALA A 78 -16.75 -2.88 -23.46
CA ALA A 78 -16.00 -3.48 -24.56
C ALA A 78 -16.09 -2.65 -25.86
N SER A 79 -17.24 -2.05 -26.15
CA SER A 79 -17.47 -1.18 -27.31
C SER A 79 -16.59 0.08 -27.31
N GLU A 80 -16.51 0.77 -26.17
CA GLU A 80 -15.69 1.97 -25.99
C GLU A 80 -14.20 1.62 -25.96
N ARG A 81 -13.84 0.45 -25.45
CA ARG A 81 -12.46 -0.03 -25.42
C ARG A 81 -11.92 -0.31 -26.82
N ILE A 82 -12.74 -0.89 -27.71
CA ILE A 82 -12.33 -1.20 -29.09
C ILE A 82 -12.20 0.09 -29.92
N SER A 83 -13.13 1.03 -29.74
CA SER A 83 -13.19 2.27 -30.54
C SER A 83 -12.22 3.36 -30.06
N GLY A 84 -11.95 3.45 -28.76
CA GLY A 84 -11.18 4.58 -28.20
C GLY A 84 -10.00 4.20 -27.32
N CYS A 85 -9.53 2.95 -27.33
CA CYS A 85 -8.21 2.58 -26.82
C CYS A 85 -7.29 2.18 -27.97
N ARG A 86 -5.99 2.50 -27.86
CA ARG A 86 -4.98 1.96 -28.77
C ARG A 86 -4.97 0.43 -28.73
N SER A 87 -4.78 -0.20 -29.89
CA SER A 87 -4.65 -1.65 -30.00
C SER A 87 -3.55 -2.21 -29.08
N GLY A 88 -3.82 -3.35 -28.46
CA GLY A 88 -2.89 -4.00 -27.52
C GLY A 88 -2.87 -3.40 -26.10
N LEU A 89 -3.46 -2.22 -25.87
CA LEU A 89 -3.42 -1.57 -24.55
C LEU A 89 -4.08 -2.41 -23.44
N ALA A 90 -5.17 -3.11 -23.76
CA ALA A 90 -5.85 -4.00 -22.82
C ALA A 90 -4.98 -5.20 -22.40
N SER A 91 -4.21 -5.77 -23.33
CA SER A 91 -3.29 -6.87 -23.03
C SER A 91 -2.11 -6.40 -22.18
N ILE A 92 -1.58 -5.20 -22.45
CA ILE A 92 -0.53 -4.59 -21.62
C ILE A 92 -1.05 -4.35 -20.19
N GLU A 93 -2.29 -3.84 -20.05
CA GLU A 93 -2.92 -3.66 -18.75
C GLU A 93 -3.07 -5.00 -18.00
N GLU A 94 -3.49 -6.06 -18.69
CA GLU A 94 -3.64 -7.39 -18.12
C GLU A 94 -2.31 -7.93 -17.57
N GLN A 95 -1.23 -7.85 -18.36
CA GLN A 95 0.10 -8.24 -17.91
C GLN A 95 0.57 -7.41 -16.71
N LEU A 96 0.33 -6.09 -16.73
CA LEU A 96 0.66 -5.21 -15.62
C LEU A 96 -0.10 -5.60 -14.35
N ARG A 97 -1.38 -5.95 -14.47
CA ARG A 97 -2.19 -6.43 -13.34
C ARG A 97 -1.65 -7.74 -12.78
N GLU A 98 -1.36 -8.70 -13.65
CA GLU A 98 -0.81 -9.98 -13.25
C GLU A 98 0.51 -9.81 -12.48
N ALA A 99 1.42 -8.98 -13.00
CA ALA A 99 2.66 -8.63 -12.34
C ALA A 99 2.42 -7.96 -10.97
N HIS A 100 1.47 -7.02 -10.90
CA HIS A 100 1.12 -6.34 -9.64
C HIS A 100 0.53 -7.31 -8.60
N LEU A 101 -0.32 -8.26 -9.02
CA LEU A 101 -0.86 -9.29 -8.14
C LEU A 101 0.25 -10.21 -7.62
N ARG A 102 1.14 -10.68 -8.50
CA ARG A 102 2.30 -11.50 -8.12
C ARG A 102 3.19 -10.78 -7.12
N ALA A 103 3.51 -9.50 -7.37
CA ALA A 103 4.32 -8.69 -6.47
C ALA A 103 3.64 -8.49 -5.09
N SER A 104 2.33 -8.23 -5.07
CA SER A 104 1.55 -8.07 -3.85
C SER A 104 1.52 -9.37 -3.03
N LEU A 105 1.31 -10.51 -3.71
CA LEU A 105 1.33 -11.83 -3.08
C LEU A 105 2.71 -12.17 -2.50
N ASN A 106 3.77 -11.88 -3.25
CA ASN A 106 5.14 -12.09 -2.78
C ASN A 106 5.45 -11.23 -1.56
N SER A 107 5.03 -9.96 -1.57
CA SER A 107 5.14 -9.08 -0.41
C SER A 107 4.43 -9.66 0.81
N LEU A 108 3.18 -10.13 0.66
CA LEU A 108 2.44 -10.74 1.76
C LEU A 108 3.15 -11.99 2.32
N ARG A 109 3.63 -12.87 1.45
CA ARG A 109 4.41 -14.06 1.85
C ARG A 109 5.66 -13.66 2.64
N ASN A 110 6.41 -12.66 2.16
CA ASN A 110 7.60 -12.18 2.84
C ASN A 110 7.30 -11.66 4.25
N HIS A 111 6.24 -10.85 4.40
CA HIS A 111 5.81 -10.36 5.72
C HIS A 111 5.41 -11.50 6.66
N LEU A 112 4.67 -12.50 6.15
CA LEU A 112 4.30 -13.68 6.94
C LEU A 112 5.52 -14.51 7.35
N HIS A 113 6.46 -14.73 6.43
CA HIS A 113 7.71 -15.42 6.74
C HIS A 113 8.55 -14.68 7.77
N MET A 114 8.68 -13.36 7.63
CA MET A 114 9.40 -12.53 8.61
C MET A 114 8.74 -12.60 9.99
N LYS A 115 7.41 -12.47 10.06
CA LYS A 115 6.65 -12.59 11.30
C LYS A 115 6.83 -13.97 11.93
N PHE A 116 6.73 -15.03 11.13
CA PHE A 116 6.93 -16.40 11.61
C PHE A 116 8.34 -16.59 12.16
N ARG A 117 9.38 -16.15 11.43
CA ARG A 117 10.77 -16.21 11.89
C ARG A 117 10.99 -15.45 13.19
N LEU A 118 10.42 -14.25 13.32
CA LEU A 118 10.51 -13.46 14.54
C LEU A 118 9.85 -14.18 15.74
N LEU A 119 8.67 -14.76 15.52
CA LEU A 119 7.95 -15.51 16.56
C LEU A 119 8.72 -16.77 16.98
N THR A 120 9.26 -17.52 16.01
CA THR A 120 10.09 -18.69 16.27
C THR A 120 11.36 -18.29 17.02
N TYR A 121 12.07 -17.25 16.57
CA TYR A 121 13.25 -16.72 17.25
C TYR A 121 12.95 -16.31 18.69
N ARG A 122 11.86 -15.57 18.92
CA ARG A 122 11.42 -15.19 20.26
C ARG A 122 11.13 -16.42 21.13
N LYS A 123 10.46 -17.42 20.56
CA LYS A 123 10.11 -18.65 21.29
C LYS A 123 11.35 -19.46 21.68
N THR A 124 12.35 -19.55 20.80
CA THR A 124 13.54 -20.39 21.02
C THR A 124 14.66 -19.68 21.78
N ASN A 125 14.93 -18.41 21.50
CA ASN A 125 16.10 -17.70 22.05
C ASN A 125 15.75 -16.83 23.25
N VAL A 126 14.66 -16.06 23.18
CA VAL A 126 14.32 -15.10 24.26
C VAL A 126 13.76 -15.81 25.49
N LYS A 127 12.96 -16.87 25.31
CA LYS A 127 12.50 -17.69 26.45
C LYS A 127 13.63 -18.50 27.09
N ALA A 128 14.60 -18.98 26.30
CA ALA A 128 15.73 -19.75 26.81
C ALA A 128 16.79 -18.88 27.50
N GLN A 129 16.94 -17.60 27.11
CA GLN A 129 17.80 -16.64 27.79
C GLN A 129 17.46 -16.49 29.27
N GLY A 130 16.18 -16.46 29.66
CA GLY A 130 15.80 -16.38 31.06
C GLY A 130 16.34 -17.53 31.94
N MET A 131 16.58 -18.72 31.37
CA MET A 131 17.22 -19.83 32.10
C MET A 131 18.74 -19.76 32.06
N ILE A 132 19.33 -19.37 30.92
CA ILE A 132 20.79 -19.23 30.77
C ILE A 132 21.34 -18.09 31.62
N THR A 133 20.61 -16.97 31.73
CA THR A 133 21.02 -15.84 32.58
C THR A 133 20.93 -16.20 34.08
N LYS A 134 19.95 -17.03 34.47
CA LYS A 134 19.83 -17.54 35.84
C LYS A 134 20.94 -18.53 36.18
N SER A 135 21.27 -19.46 35.27
CA SER A 135 22.39 -20.38 35.48
C SER A 135 23.73 -19.66 35.53
N GLN A 136 23.95 -18.64 34.69
CA GLN A 136 25.16 -17.82 34.73
C GLN A 136 25.25 -16.94 35.99
N ALA A 137 24.13 -16.43 36.50
CA ALA A 137 24.10 -15.74 37.78
C ALA A 137 24.50 -16.69 38.92
N PHE A 138 23.92 -17.89 38.94
CA PHE A 138 24.26 -18.92 39.92
C PHE A 138 25.74 -19.35 39.86
N THR A 139 26.31 -19.56 38.67
CA THR A 139 27.74 -19.88 38.54
C THR A 139 28.64 -18.73 38.98
N ARG A 140 28.27 -17.48 38.68
CA ARG A 140 29.02 -16.29 39.16
C ARG A 140 28.95 -16.14 40.67
N ASP A 141 27.81 -16.46 41.29
CA ASP A 141 27.65 -16.42 42.74
C ASP A 141 28.50 -17.52 43.42
N LEU A 142 28.59 -18.71 42.81
CA LEU A 142 29.49 -19.79 43.25
C LEU A 142 30.98 -19.41 43.12
N GLU A 143 31.38 -18.72 42.04
CA GLU A 143 32.76 -18.25 41.88
C GLU A 143 33.15 -17.15 42.89
N LYS A 144 32.20 -16.35 43.36
CA LYS A 144 32.44 -15.28 44.34
C LYS A 144 32.57 -15.77 45.79
N ASN A 145 31.94 -16.90 46.12
CA ASN A 145 31.96 -17.47 47.47
C ASN A 145 32.33 -18.97 47.41
N PRO A 146 33.63 -19.31 47.25
CA PRO A 146 34.07 -20.70 47.11
C PRO A 146 34.01 -21.54 48.40
N SER A 147 33.59 -20.98 49.54
CA SER A 147 33.68 -21.60 50.87
C SER A 147 32.34 -22.12 51.45
N SER A 148 31.35 -22.39 50.61
CA SER A 148 30.02 -22.89 51.02
C SER A 148 29.72 -24.32 50.55
N VAL A 149 30.73 -25.18 50.46
CA VAL A 149 30.55 -26.63 50.25
C VAL A 149 31.13 -27.38 51.43
#